data_AF-W1NIH6-F1
#
_entry.id   AF-W1NIH6-F1
#
_cell.length_a   1.000
_cell.length_b   1.000
_cell.length_c   1.000
_cell.angle_alpha   90.00
_cell.angle_beta   90.00
_cell.angle_gamma   90.00
#
_symmetry.space_group_name_H-M   'P 1'
#
loop_
_entity.id
_entity.type
_entity.pdbx_description
1 polymer ?
#
loop_
_entity_poly.entity_id
_entity_poly.type
_entity_poly.pdbx_seq_one_letter_code
_entity_poly.pdbx_strand_id
1 'polypeptide(L)'
;MGDLYALDFDGVICDSCGESSISALKAAKVRWPQLFEGVDLELEEWILDQMHIVRPVVETGYENVLLVRLLLEIQKPTIRKSSVAPGLSIDGILENWSKLKPIIMEEWNEDRDTLIGLFGKVRDEWIEKDFSGWIGANRFYPGIADALKFASSTIYIVTTKQSRFADALLRELADVTIPPDRIYGLGSGPKPEVLKQLQRQPEHAGLKLHFVEDRLATLRNVIREGELDGWNLYLVLLRIHPPSVPPEGLSKLEPPGSFIWFSYSPTIHQWEWTTDIGYHGPFDYNILS
;
A
#
# COMPACT_ATOMS: atom_id res chain seq x y z
N MET A 1 26.77 9.99 13.08
CA MET A 1 26.34 8.72 12.47
C MET A 1 24.93 8.98 12.00
N GLY A 2 24.70 9.00 10.69
CA GLY A 2 23.42 9.38 10.11
C GLY A 2 22.48 8.20 9.92
N ASP A 3 21.29 8.47 9.42
CA ASP A 3 20.22 7.49 9.28
C ASP A 3 19.78 7.38 7.81
N LEU A 4 19.40 6.17 7.41
CA LEU A 4 18.82 5.85 6.11
C LEU A 4 17.43 5.27 6.32
N TYR A 5 16.42 5.90 5.72
CA TYR A 5 15.04 5.43 5.74
C TYR A 5 14.64 4.90 4.37
N ALA A 6 14.32 3.62 4.31
CA ALA A 6 13.58 3.00 3.21
C ALA A 6 12.10 2.99 3.58
N LEU A 7 11.29 3.76 2.86
CA LEU A 7 9.87 3.95 3.13
C LEU A 7 9.05 3.26 2.06
N ASP A 8 8.05 2.45 2.45
CA ASP A 8 6.96 2.20 1.50
C ASP A 8 6.24 3.51 1.17
N PHE A 9 5.57 3.53 0.03
CA PHE A 9 4.84 4.70 -0.42
C PHE A 9 3.37 4.65 0.01
N ASP A 10 2.63 3.69 -0.53
CA ASP A 10 1.21 3.55 -0.25
C ASP A 10 1.04 2.97 1.17
N GLY A 11 0.27 3.61 2.03
CA GLY A 11 0.04 3.18 3.42
C GLY A 11 1.04 3.69 4.46
N VAL A 12 2.18 4.24 4.03
CA VAL A 12 3.16 4.92 4.90
C VAL A 12 3.20 6.41 4.61
N ILE A 13 3.33 6.79 3.33
CA ILE A 13 3.42 8.19 2.89
C ILE A 13 2.06 8.69 2.40
N CYS A 14 1.44 7.90 1.53
CA CYS A 14 0.25 8.30 0.79
C CYS A 14 -0.92 7.37 1.08
N ASP A 15 -2.08 7.95 1.40
CA ASP A 15 -3.37 7.31 1.22
C ASP A 15 -3.76 7.41 -0.27
N SER A 16 -3.44 6.35 -1.00
CA SER A 16 -3.81 6.21 -2.42
C SER A 16 -5.10 5.40 -2.59
N CYS A 17 -5.87 5.16 -1.52
CA CYS A 17 -7.02 4.26 -1.59
C CYS A 17 -8.10 4.78 -2.56
N GLY A 18 -8.42 6.07 -2.47
CA GLY A 18 -9.36 6.73 -3.37
C GLY A 18 -8.94 6.60 -4.84
N GLU A 19 -7.73 7.05 -5.18
CA GLU A 19 -7.18 6.93 -6.53
C GLU A 19 -7.17 5.48 -7.03
N SER A 20 -6.61 4.55 -6.26
CA SER A 20 -6.44 3.18 -6.71
C SER A 20 -7.77 2.45 -6.91
N SER A 21 -8.79 2.78 -6.12
CA SER A 21 -10.15 2.25 -6.26
C SER A 21 -10.82 2.76 -7.54
N ILE A 22 -10.73 4.08 -7.81
CA ILE A 22 -11.27 4.69 -9.04
C ILE A 22 -10.56 4.15 -10.28
N SER A 23 -9.24 4.06 -10.23
CA SER A 23 -8.41 3.49 -11.31
C SER A 23 -8.76 2.02 -11.55
N ALA A 24 -9.06 1.26 -10.51
CA ALA A 24 -9.44 -0.15 -10.64
C ALA A 24 -10.83 -0.31 -11.23
N LEU A 25 -11.78 0.54 -10.85
CA LEU A 25 -13.12 0.56 -11.44
C LEU A 25 -13.05 0.89 -12.94
N LYS A 26 -12.26 1.90 -13.32
CA LYS A 26 -11.99 2.25 -14.72
C LYS A 26 -11.34 1.07 -15.47
N ALA A 27 -10.34 0.42 -14.88
CA ALA A 27 -9.68 -0.74 -15.48
C ALA A 27 -10.61 -1.94 -15.64
N ALA A 28 -11.45 -2.24 -14.65
CA ALA A 28 -12.42 -3.32 -14.72
C ALA A 28 -13.46 -3.09 -15.83
N LYS A 29 -13.95 -1.85 -16.00
CA LYS A 29 -14.84 -1.46 -17.11
C LYS A 29 -14.18 -1.65 -18.48
N VAL A 30 -12.89 -1.36 -18.61
CA VAL A 30 -12.14 -1.61 -19.86
C VAL A 30 -11.94 -3.10 -20.10
N ARG A 31 -11.63 -3.87 -19.05
CA ARG A 31 -11.34 -5.31 -19.17
C ARG A 31 -12.58 -6.15 -19.44
N TRP A 32 -13.69 -5.83 -18.79
CA TRP A 32 -14.92 -6.62 -18.79
C TRP A 32 -16.17 -5.74 -19.06
N PRO A 33 -16.24 -5.00 -20.18
CA PRO A 33 -17.29 -4.02 -20.42
C PRO A 33 -18.70 -4.59 -20.32
N GLN A 34 -18.90 -5.84 -20.75
CA GLN A 34 -20.21 -6.51 -20.70
C GLN A 34 -20.71 -6.75 -19.27
N LEU A 35 -19.81 -6.91 -18.29
CA LEU A 35 -20.20 -7.10 -16.88
C LEU A 35 -20.72 -5.81 -16.25
N PHE A 36 -20.33 -4.66 -16.80
CA PHE A 36 -20.72 -3.34 -16.33
C PHE A 36 -21.96 -2.79 -17.05
N GLU A 37 -22.56 -3.54 -17.97
CA GLU A 37 -23.84 -3.18 -18.57
C GLU A 37 -24.95 -3.18 -17.51
N GLY A 38 -25.67 -2.05 -17.38
CA GLY A 38 -26.72 -1.90 -16.36
C GLY A 38 -26.20 -1.84 -14.92
N VAL A 39 -24.92 -1.46 -14.73
CA VAL A 39 -24.41 -0.98 -13.46
C VAL A 39 -24.74 0.51 -13.35
N ASP A 40 -25.46 0.88 -12.29
CA ASP A 40 -25.80 2.27 -12.00
C ASP A 40 -24.78 2.90 -11.06
N LEU A 41 -24.93 4.21 -10.83
CA LEU A 41 -24.01 4.98 -9.99
C LEU A 41 -24.03 4.51 -8.54
N GLU A 42 -25.19 4.10 -8.01
CA GLU A 42 -25.32 3.62 -6.62
C GLU A 42 -24.48 2.36 -6.40
N LEU A 43 -24.51 1.41 -7.34
CA LEU A 43 -23.66 0.22 -7.26
C LEU A 43 -22.17 0.54 -7.43
N GLU A 44 -21.80 1.50 -8.27
CA GLU A 44 -20.41 1.95 -8.39
C GLU A 44 -19.91 2.59 -7.10
N GLU A 45 -20.70 3.46 -6.47
CA GLU A 45 -20.41 4.08 -5.18
C GLU A 45 -20.25 3.00 -4.10
N TRP A 46 -21.17 2.01 -4.05
CA TRP A 46 -21.05 0.90 -3.13
C TRP A 46 -19.74 0.11 -3.32
N ILE A 47 -19.34 -0.17 -4.56
CA ILE A 47 -18.07 -0.83 -4.85
C ILE A 47 -16.90 0.01 -4.33
N LEU A 48 -16.88 1.31 -4.61
CA LEU A 48 -15.81 2.20 -4.15
C LEU A 48 -15.75 2.25 -2.62
N ASP A 49 -16.88 2.28 -1.94
CA ASP A 49 -16.93 2.21 -0.47
C ASP A 49 -16.36 0.89 0.06
N GLN A 50 -16.72 -0.24 -0.56
CA GLN A 50 -16.17 -1.54 -0.15
C GLN A 50 -14.67 -1.65 -0.44
N MET A 51 -14.18 -1.04 -1.52
CA MET A 51 -12.75 -1.01 -1.85
C MET A 51 -11.91 -0.37 -0.73
N HIS A 52 -12.44 0.63 -0.02
CA HIS A 52 -11.77 1.20 1.16
C HIS A 52 -11.65 0.20 2.30
N ILE A 53 -12.67 -0.63 2.51
CA ILE A 53 -12.67 -1.66 3.55
C ILE A 53 -11.70 -2.78 3.20
N VAL A 54 -11.72 -3.27 1.95
CA VAL A 54 -10.87 -4.40 1.54
C VAL A 54 -9.42 -4.01 1.23
N ARG A 55 -9.08 -2.72 1.19
CA ARG A 55 -7.72 -2.21 0.93
C ARG A 55 -6.58 -2.94 1.69
N PRO A 56 -6.73 -3.36 2.96
CA PRO A 56 -5.67 -4.04 3.70
C PRO A 56 -5.18 -5.36 3.09
N VAL A 57 -5.98 -6.04 2.25
CA VAL A 57 -5.57 -7.32 1.64
C VAL A 57 -4.67 -7.14 0.42
N VAL A 58 -4.65 -5.94 -0.16
CA VAL A 58 -4.01 -5.65 -1.45
C VAL A 58 -2.50 -5.60 -1.30
N GLU A 59 -1.80 -6.44 -2.06
CA GLU A 59 -0.33 -6.46 -2.11
C GLU A 59 0.25 -5.63 -3.26
N THR A 60 -0.36 -5.79 -4.43
CA THR A 60 0.06 -5.15 -5.67
C THR A 60 -1.16 -4.53 -6.33
N GLY A 61 -1.01 -3.36 -6.94
CA GLY A 61 -2.14 -2.56 -7.44
C GLY A 61 -3.11 -3.29 -8.39
N TYR A 62 -2.66 -4.29 -9.15
CA TYR A 62 -3.54 -5.05 -10.06
C TYR A 62 -4.64 -5.83 -9.32
N GLU A 63 -4.41 -6.18 -8.05
CA GLU A 63 -5.36 -6.91 -7.23
C GLU A 63 -6.64 -6.10 -6.99
N ASN A 64 -6.55 -4.77 -7.01
CA ASN A 64 -7.74 -3.91 -6.94
C ASN A 64 -8.71 -4.16 -8.10
N VAL A 65 -8.19 -4.44 -9.30
CA VAL A 65 -9.02 -4.73 -10.48
C VAL A 65 -9.81 -6.02 -10.27
N LEU A 66 -9.20 -7.03 -9.63
CA LEU A 66 -9.86 -8.28 -9.28
C LEU A 66 -10.93 -8.06 -8.20
N LEU A 67 -10.63 -7.27 -7.17
CA LEU A 67 -11.57 -6.94 -6.09
C LEU A 67 -12.81 -6.24 -6.62
N VAL A 68 -12.67 -5.26 -7.51
CA VAL A 68 -13.82 -4.58 -8.13
C VAL A 68 -14.76 -5.58 -8.81
N ARG A 69 -14.22 -6.50 -9.60
CA ARG A 69 -15.05 -7.53 -10.27
C ARG A 69 -15.67 -8.49 -9.27
N LEU A 70 -14.93 -8.92 -8.24
CA LEU A 70 -15.46 -9.83 -7.23
C LEU A 70 -16.64 -9.19 -6.47
N LEU A 71 -16.49 -7.92 -6.07
CA LEU A 71 -17.54 -7.13 -5.43
C LEU A 71 -18.78 -7.00 -6.32
N LEU A 72 -18.57 -6.78 -7.62
CA LEU A 72 -19.66 -6.73 -8.60
C LEU A 72 -20.38 -8.09 -8.73
N GLU A 73 -19.63 -9.20 -8.82
CA GLU A 73 -20.20 -10.56 -8.86
C GLU A 73 -20.96 -10.90 -7.56
N ILE A 74 -20.53 -10.41 -6.39
CA ILE A 74 -21.27 -10.55 -5.13
C ILE A 74 -22.65 -9.88 -5.23
N GLN A 75 -22.72 -8.65 -5.75
CA GLN A 75 -23.98 -7.90 -5.85
C GLN A 75 -24.89 -8.35 -6.99
N LYS A 76 -24.34 -8.88 -8.08
CA LYS A 76 -25.11 -9.26 -9.28
C LYS A 76 -25.01 -10.76 -9.56
N PRO A 77 -25.95 -11.58 -9.05
CA PRO A 77 -25.98 -13.03 -9.30
C PRO A 77 -25.96 -13.44 -10.77
N THR A 78 -26.53 -12.62 -11.66
CA THR A 78 -26.68 -12.92 -13.08
C THR A 78 -25.37 -12.92 -13.87
N ILE A 79 -24.34 -12.23 -13.38
CA ILE A 79 -23.04 -12.14 -14.05
C ILE A 79 -21.96 -13.03 -13.40
N ARG A 80 -22.31 -13.74 -12.33
CA ARG A 80 -21.36 -14.54 -11.54
C ARG A 80 -20.72 -15.59 -12.42
N LYS A 81 -19.39 -15.58 -12.45
CA LYS A 81 -18.57 -16.62 -13.04
C LYS A 81 -17.79 -17.35 -11.96
N SER A 82 -17.38 -16.64 -10.91
CA SER A 82 -16.55 -17.19 -9.86
C SER A 82 -17.32 -18.15 -8.95
N SER A 83 -16.69 -19.26 -8.58
CA SER A 83 -17.25 -20.22 -7.63
C SER A 83 -17.32 -19.66 -6.22
N VAL A 84 -16.50 -18.65 -5.91
CA VAL A 84 -16.36 -18.07 -4.57
C VAL A 84 -17.33 -16.93 -4.28
N ALA A 85 -17.94 -16.27 -5.28
CA ALA A 85 -18.83 -15.13 -5.04
C ALA A 85 -20.14 -15.45 -4.27
N PRO A 86 -20.82 -16.60 -4.47
CA PRO A 86 -22.06 -16.88 -3.76
C PRO A 86 -21.89 -16.91 -2.24
N GLY A 87 -22.54 -15.98 -1.53
CA GLY A 87 -22.51 -15.92 -0.06
C GLY A 87 -21.22 -15.36 0.54
N LEU A 88 -20.29 -14.86 -0.29
CA LEU A 88 -19.05 -14.25 0.20
C LEU A 88 -19.33 -12.87 0.80
N SER A 89 -18.94 -12.69 2.06
CA SER A 89 -18.97 -11.41 2.77
C SER A 89 -17.66 -10.63 2.57
N ILE A 90 -17.69 -9.35 2.93
CA ILE A 90 -16.50 -8.49 2.95
C ILE A 90 -15.45 -9.01 3.93
N ASP A 91 -15.87 -9.44 5.13
CA ASP A 91 -14.98 -10.09 6.10
C ASP A 91 -14.36 -11.38 5.54
N GLY A 92 -15.14 -12.15 4.77
CA GLY A 92 -14.64 -13.33 4.08
C GLY A 92 -13.53 -13.02 3.08
N ILE A 93 -13.61 -11.87 2.40
CA ILE A 93 -12.53 -11.37 1.53
C ILE A 93 -11.30 -11.00 2.39
N LEU A 94 -11.49 -10.21 3.44
CA LEU A 94 -10.42 -9.77 4.34
C LEU A 94 -9.60 -10.93 4.90
N GLU A 95 -10.28 -12.00 5.33
CA GLU A 95 -9.66 -13.16 5.95
C GLU A 95 -9.01 -14.12 4.96
N ASN A 96 -9.53 -14.22 3.72
CA ASN A 96 -9.18 -15.30 2.81
C ASN A 96 -8.65 -14.84 1.44
N TRP A 97 -8.33 -13.56 1.25
CA TRP A 97 -7.89 -13.03 -0.05
C TRP A 97 -6.77 -13.83 -0.73
N SER A 98 -5.77 -14.27 0.04
CA SER A 98 -4.64 -15.06 -0.47
C SER A 98 -5.06 -16.41 -1.08
N LYS A 99 -6.20 -16.96 -0.65
CA LYS A 99 -6.81 -18.19 -1.18
C LYS A 99 -7.81 -17.90 -2.30
N LEU A 100 -8.55 -16.79 -2.20
CA LEU A 100 -9.55 -16.39 -3.20
C LEU A 100 -8.90 -15.95 -4.51
N LYS A 101 -7.84 -15.14 -4.43
CA LYS A 101 -7.12 -14.58 -5.58
C LYS A 101 -6.71 -15.62 -6.63
N PRO A 102 -6.00 -16.72 -6.29
CA PRO A 102 -5.61 -17.71 -7.29
C PRO A 102 -6.81 -18.38 -7.97
N ILE A 103 -7.90 -18.63 -7.23
CA ILE A 103 -9.12 -19.25 -7.76
C ILE A 103 -9.75 -18.33 -8.81
N ILE A 104 -10.01 -17.06 -8.46
CA ILE A 104 -10.65 -16.13 -9.40
C ILE A 104 -9.77 -15.81 -10.59
N MET A 105 -8.44 -15.76 -10.42
CA MET A 105 -7.52 -15.57 -11.55
C MET A 105 -7.61 -16.73 -12.56
N GLU A 106 -7.66 -17.97 -12.07
CA GLU A 106 -7.84 -19.15 -12.91
C GLU A 106 -9.22 -19.18 -13.58
N GLU A 107 -10.30 -19.02 -12.80
CA GLU A 107 -11.68 -19.07 -13.30
C GLU A 107 -11.98 -17.96 -14.30
N TRP A 108 -11.41 -16.78 -14.09
CA TRP A 108 -11.56 -15.65 -15.01
C TRP A 108 -10.60 -15.70 -16.20
N ASN A 109 -9.62 -16.62 -16.17
CA ASN A 109 -8.56 -16.75 -17.16
C ASN A 109 -7.81 -15.42 -17.36
N GLU A 110 -7.40 -14.84 -16.23
CA GLU A 110 -6.62 -13.61 -16.20
C GLU A 110 -5.15 -13.91 -15.89
N ASP A 111 -4.27 -13.03 -16.35
CA ASP A 111 -2.85 -13.09 -16.06
C ASP A 111 -2.37 -11.80 -15.36
N ARG A 112 -1.35 -11.98 -14.52
CA ARG A 112 -0.86 -10.91 -13.64
C ARG A 112 -0.31 -9.73 -14.44
N ASP A 113 0.48 -9.99 -15.47
CA ASP A 113 1.22 -8.95 -16.19
C ASP A 113 0.30 -8.10 -17.06
N THR A 114 -0.71 -8.70 -17.68
CA THR A 114 -1.78 -7.99 -18.39
C THR A 114 -2.54 -7.07 -17.46
N LEU A 115 -2.93 -7.54 -16.26
CA LEU A 115 -3.65 -6.69 -15.29
C LEU A 115 -2.76 -5.57 -14.75
N ILE A 116 -1.47 -5.82 -14.49
CA ILE A 116 -0.50 -4.78 -14.12
C ILE A 116 -0.41 -3.72 -15.23
N GLY A 117 -0.24 -4.15 -16.48
CA GLY A 117 -0.15 -3.27 -17.64
C GLY A 117 -1.41 -2.43 -17.83
N LEU A 118 -2.58 -3.05 -17.75
CA LEU A 118 -3.87 -2.37 -17.84
C LEU A 118 -4.06 -1.34 -16.72
N PHE A 119 -3.79 -1.72 -15.47
CA PHE A 119 -3.94 -0.85 -14.32
C PHE A 119 -2.95 0.33 -14.36
N GLY A 120 -1.73 0.12 -14.88
CA GLY A 120 -0.80 1.20 -15.18
C GLY A 120 -1.32 2.14 -16.25
N LYS A 121 -1.76 1.59 -17.38
CA LYS A 121 -2.24 2.37 -18.55
C LYS A 121 -3.44 3.26 -18.21
N VAL A 122 -4.41 2.76 -17.46
CA VAL A 122 -5.59 3.56 -17.05
C VAL A 122 -5.20 4.75 -16.18
N ARG A 123 -4.17 4.60 -15.34
CA ARG A 123 -3.63 5.71 -14.53
C ARG A 123 -2.88 6.72 -15.39
N ASP A 124 -2.06 6.23 -16.33
CA ASP A 124 -1.37 7.10 -17.29
C ASP A 124 -2.38 7.93 -18.11
N GLU A 125 -3.45 7.30 -18.60
CA GLU A 125 -4.52 7.99 -19.33
C GLU A 125 -5.29 8.98 -18.46
N TRP A 126 -5.50 8.69 -17.17
CA TRP A 126 -6.15 9.62 -16.26
C TRP A 126 -5.25 10.84 -16.02
N ILE A 127 -3.96 10.63 -15.75
CA ILE A 127 -2.97 11.70 -15.61
C ILE A 127 -2.91 12.58 -16.85
N GLU A 128 -2.92 12.00 -18.05
CA GLU A 128 -2.89 12.75 -19.31
C GLU A 128 -4.13 13.63 -19.51
N LYS A 129 -5.32 13.13 -19.14
CA LYS A 129 -6.61 13.80 -19.38
C LYS A 129 -7.01 14.76 -18.27
N ASP A 130 -6.70 14.43 -17.02
CA ASP A 130 -7.11 15.14 -15.82
C ASP A 130 -6.11 14.89 -14.69
N PHE A 131 -4.95 15.52 -14.82
CA PHE A 131 -3.90 15.48 -13.81
C PHE A 131 -4.38 15.97 -12.44
N SER A 132 -5.14 17.07 -12.41
CA SER A 132 -5.68 17.64 -11.17
C SER A 132 -6.61 16.68 -10.43
N GLY A 133 -7.50 16.00 -11.13
CA GLY A 133 -8.39 15.01 -10.53
C GLY A 133 -7.65 13.77 -10.07
N TRP A 134 -6.61 13.34 -10.78
CA TRP A 134 -5.75 12.24 -10.33
C TRP A 134 -4.97 12.61 -9.06
N ILE A 135 -4.37 13.80 -9.00
CA ILE A 135 -3.69 14.31 -7.80
C ILE A 135 -4.70 14.45 -6.64
N GLY A 136 -5.86 15.04 -6.87
CA GLY A 136 -6.90 15.24 -5.86
C GLY A 136 -7.53 13.95 -5.31
N ALA A 137 -7.37 12.83 -6.00
CA ALA A 137 -7.80 11.50 -5.53
C ALA A 137 -6.77 10.83 -4.58
N ASN A 138 -5.63 11.46 -4.35
CA ASN A 138 -4.60 11.01 -3.41
C ASN A 138 -4.48 12.00 -2.25
N ARG A 139 -4.07 11.49 -1.09
CA ARG A 139 -3.79 12.34 0.07
C ARG A 139 -2.55 11.85 0.80
N PHE A 140 -1.62 12.76 1.09
CA PHE A 140 -0.54 12.44 2.03
C PHE A 140 -1.08 12.40 3.44
N TYR A 141 -0.62 11.43 4.23
CA TYR A 141 -1.01 11.42 5.61
C TYR A 141 -0.49 12.68 6.32
N PRO A 142 -1.23 13.23 7.31
CA PRO A 142 -0.84 14.47 7.97
C PRO A 142 0.61 14.46 8.47
N GLY A 143 1.30 15.58 8.29
CA GLY A 143 2.70 15.81 8.70
C GLY A 143 3.78 15.03 7.94
N ILE A 144 3.44 14.06 7.09
CA ILE A 144 4.43 13.36 6.25
C ILE A 144 5.13 14.31 5.27
N ALA A 145 4.39 15.23 4.66
CA ALA A 145 4.96 16.20 3.72
C ALA A 145 6.07 17.04 4.38
N ASP A 146 5.81 17.57 5.57
CA ASP A 146 6.79 18.34 6.33
C ASP A 146 7.96 17.46 6.79
N ALA A 147 7.69 16.25 7.28
CA ALA A 147 8.74 15.31 7.69
C ALA A 147 9.69 14.98 6.53
N LEU A 148 9.17 14.80 5.31
CA LEU A 148 10.00 14.58 4.11
C LEU A 148 10.79 15.83 3.71
N LYS A 149 10.19 17.03 3.78
CA LYS A 149 10.87 18.29 3.43
C LYS A 149 12.03 18.62 4.36
N PHE A 150 11.87 18.35 5.65
CA PHE A 150 12.84 18.73 6.69
C PHE A 150 13.75 17.57 7.11
N ALA A 151 13.63 16.40 6.48
CA ALA A 151 14.47 15.25 6.77
C ALA A 151 15.96 15.59 6.57
N SER A 152 16.77 15.33 7.61
CA SER A 152 18.23 15.37 7.52
C SER A 152 18.82 14.02 7.07
N SER A 153 18.00 12.97 7.15
CA SER A 153 18.32 11.59 6.83
C SER A 153 18.35 11.29 5.33
N THR A 154 18.99 10.19 4.94
CA THR A 154 18.94 9.69 3.56
C THR A 154 17.63 8.95 3.33
N ILE A 155 16.78 9.44 2.42
CA ILE A 155 15.48 8.84 2.13
C ILE A 155 15.50 8.03 0.82
N TYR A 156 14.93 6.83 0.90
CA TYR A 156 14.64 5.93 -0.20
C TYR A 156 13.15 5.58 -0.19
N ILE A 157 12.56 5.45 -1.38
CA ILE A 157 11.21 4.91 -1.56
C ILE A 157 11.34 3.47 -2.06
N VAL A 158 10.73 2.52 -1.37
CA VAL A 158 10.75 1.09 -1.71
C VAL A 158 9.31 0.56 -1.74
N THR A 159 8.72 0.57 -2.93
CA THR A 159 7.27 0.37 -3.11
C THR A 159 6.91 -0.57 -4.26
N THR A 160 5.71 -1.14 -4.22
CA THR A 160 5.12 -1.90 -5.33
C THR A 160 4.33 -1.01 -6.30
N LYS A 161 4.29 0.31 -6.05
CA LYS A 161 3.78 1.32 -6.99
C LYS A 161 4.81 1.57 -8.11
N GLN A 162 4.37 1.86 -9.33
CA GLN A 162 5.29 2.32 -10.38
C GLN A 162 5.95 3.65 -9.97
N SER A 163 7.28 3.76 -10.08
CA SER A 163 8.05 4.90 -9.58
C SER A 163 7.54 6.25 -10.08
N ARG A 164 7.09 6.34 -11.33
CA ARG A 164 6.58 7.59 -11.92
C ARG A 164 5.37 8.17 -11.18
N PHE A 165 4.51 7.31 -10.61
CA PHE A 165 3.34 7.78 -9.86
C PHE A 165 3.76 8.27 -8.47
N ALA A 166 4.71 7.59 -7.82
CA ALA A 166 5.26 8.02 -6.54
C ALA A 166 5.99 9.38 -6.69
N ASP A 167 6.84 9.52 -7.72
CA ASP A 167 7.56 10.77 -8.01
C ASP A 167 6.59 11.93 -8.28
N ALA A 168 5.56 11.74 -9.11
CA ALA A 168 4.56 12.77 -9.36
C ALA A 168 3.86 13.21 -8.07
N LEU A 169 3.47 12.28 -7.21
CA LEU A 169 2.80 12.61 -5.94
C LEU A 169 3.73 13.31 -4.94
N LEU A 170 5.00 12.90 -4.85
CA LEU A 170 5.99 13.57 -4.00
C LEU A 170 6.19 15.03 -4.40
N ARG A 171 6.27 15.29 -5.71
CA ARG A 171 6.42 16.65 -6.25
C ARG A 171 5.19 17.50 -5.99
N GLU A 172 4.00 16.99 -6.33
CA GLU A 172 2.79 17.80 -6.29
C GLU A 172 2.19 17.96 -4.89
N LEU A 173 2.20 16.91 -4.07
CA LEU A 173 1.55 16.94 -2.75
C LEU A 173 2.50 17.33 -1.62
N ALA A 174 3.80 17.10 -1.80
CA ALA A 174 4.80 17.43 -0.79
C ALA A 174 5.86 18.40 -1.27
N ASP A 175 5.89 18.88 -2.51
CA ASP A 175 6.97 19.76 -2.99
C ASP A 175 8.37 19.19 -2.65
N VAL A 176 8.50 17.87 -2.77
CA VAL A 176 9.72 17.10 -2.46
C VAL A 176 10.18 16.42 -3.74
N THR A 177 11.47 16.57 -4.06
CA THR A 177 12.12 15.83 -5.14
C THR A 177 13.08 14.82 -4.55
N ILE A 178 12.76 13.53 -4.70
CA ILE A 178 13.68 12.43 -4.38
C ILE A 178 14.41 12.04 -5.69
N PRO A 179 15.75 11.86 -5.67
CA PRO A 179 16.48 11.41 -6.84
C PRO A 179 15.91 10.09 -7.41
N PRO A 180 15.76 9.93 -8.75
CA PRO A 180 15.14 8.75 -9.33
C PRO A 180 15.79 7.41 -8.97
N ASP A 181 17.10 7.42 -8.76
CA ASP A 181 17.91 6.28 -8.29
C ASP A 181 17.63 5.88 -6.84
N ARG A 182 16.83 6.68 -6.12
CA ARG A 182 16.33 6.39 -4.77
C ARG A 182 14.85 6.01 -4.72
N ILE A 183 14.19 5.84 -5.87
CA ILE A 183 12.79 5.41 -5.97
C ILE A 183 12.70 4.02 -6.61
N TYR A 184 12.74 3.00 -5.76
CA TYR A 184 12.58 1.59 -6.12
C TYR A 184 11.09 1.24 -6.17
N GLY A 185 10.50 1.39 -7.36
CA GLY A 185 9.09 1.05 -7.61
C GLY A 185 8.91 -0.34 -8.20
N LEU A 186 7.70 -0.60 -8.69
CA LEU A 186 7.33 -1.85 -9.38
C LEU A 186 8.34 -2.21 -10.48
N GLY A 187 8.84 -3.44 -10.43
CA GLY A 187 9.86 -3.94 -11.36
C GLY A 187 11.29 -3.89 -10.82
N SER A 188 11.53 -3.25 -9.67
CA SER A 188 12.86 -3.19 -9.03
C SER A 188 13.26 -4.47 -8.30
N GLY A 189 12.38 -5.47 -8.26
CA GLY A 189 12.56 -6.72 -7.51
C GLY A 189 11.83 -6.73 -6.16
N PRO A 190 11.90 -7.85 -5.41
CA PRO A 190 11.30 -7.97 -4.09
C PRO A 190 11.93 -6.98 -3.10
N LYS A 191 11.14 -6.41 -2.18
CA LYS A 191 11.64 -5.44 -1.20
C LYS A 191 12.87 -5.94 -0.40
N PRO A 192 12.92 -7.19 0.10
CA PRO A 192 14.12 -7.68 0.80
C PRO A 192 15.40 -7.60 -0.05
N GLU A 193 15.31 -7.87 -1.35
CA GLU A 193 16.46 -7.79 -2.25
C GLU A 193 16.90 -6.33 -2.49
N VAL A 194 15.95 -5.40 -2.58
CA VAL A 194 16.25 -3.97 -2.63
C VAL A 194 16.95 -3.51 -1.35
N LEU A 195 16.48 -3.93 -0.17
CA LEU A 195 17.13 -3.61 1.11
C LEU A 195 18.57 -4.19 1.18
N LYS A 196 18.76 -5.43 0.71
CA LYS A 196 20.10 -6.05 0.59
C LYS A 196 21.01 -5.28 -0.37
N GLN A 197 20.46 -4.75 -1.46
CA GLN A 197 21.21 -3.90 -2.38
C GLN A 197 21.63 -2.59 -1.69
N LEU A 198 20.70 -1.93 -1.00
CA LEU A 198 20.98 -0.67 -0.30
C LEU A 198 22.04 -0.83 0.79
N GLN A 199 21.97 -1.87 1.63
CA GLN A 199 22.94 -2.05 2.72
C GLN A 199 24.37 -2.33 2.22
N ARG A 200 24.52 -2.87 1.01
CA ARG A 200 25.83 -3.23 0.42
C ARG A 200 26.53 -2.04 -0.24
N GLN A 201 25.85 -0.91 -0.41
CA GLN A 201 26.41 0.29 -1.01
C GLN A 201 27.43 0.95 -0.06
N PRO A 202 28.69 1.20 -0.50
CA PRO A 202 29.73 1.78 0.34
C PRO A 202 29.36 3.12 0.99
N GLU A 203 28.59 3.94 0.30
CA GLU A 203 28.09 5.23 0.79
C GLU A 203 27.14 5.11 1.99
N HIS A 204 26.56 3.94 2.22
CA HIS A 204 25.68 3.67 3.35
C HIS A 204 26.41 3.02 4.53
N ALA A 205 27.73 2.79 4.41
CA ALA A 205 28.52 2.17 5.47
C ALA A 205 28.47 3.02 6.76
N GLY A 206 28.03 2.40 7.85
CA GLY A 206 27.92 3.06 9.15
C GLY A 206 26.68 3.92 9.34
N LEU A 207 25.73 3.95 8.39
CA LEU A 207 24.39 4.50 8.64
C LEU A 207 23.57 3.52 9.47
N LYS A 208 22.64 4.05 10.28
CA LYS A 208 21.56 3.24 10.82
C LYS A 208 20.49 3.05 9.74
N LEU A 209 20.03 1.81 9.57
CA LEU A 209 19.11 1.45 8.49
C LEU A 209 17.71 1.26 9.06
N HIS A 210 16.71 1.86 8.42
CA HIS A 210 15.32 1.87 8.87
C HIS A 210 14.41 1.49 7.71
N PHE A 211 13.53 0.50 7.90
CA PHE A 211 12.52 0.12 6.92
C PHE A 211 11.12 0.31 7.51
N VAL A 212 10.33 1.18 6.88
CA VAL A 212 8.97 1.54 7.31
C VAL A 212 7.97 1.01 6.29
N GLU A 213 7.01 0.23 6.76
CA GLU A 213 6.10 -0.57 5.92
C GLU A 213 4.72 -0.65 6.59
N ASP A 214 3.63 -0.79 5.83
CA ASP A 214 2.27 -0.94 6.38
C ASP A 214 1.77 -2.40 6.36
N ARG A 215 2.49 -3.33 5.72
CA ARG A 215 2.14 -4.76 5.66
C ARG A 215 3.05 -5.64 6.51
N LEU A 216 2.46 -6.24 7.53
CA LEU A 216 3.12 -7.22 8.41
C LEU A 216 3.72 -8.42 7.65
N ALA A 217 3.06 -8.87 6.58
CA ALA A 217 3.57 -9.96 5.75
C ALA A 217 4.92 -9.60 5.09
N THR A 218 5.07 -8.35 4.64
CA THR A 218 6.32 -7.84 4.05
C THR A 218 7.42 -7.81 5.09
N LEU A 219 7.16 -7.27 6.29
CA LEU A 219 8.12 -7.26 7.39
C LEU A 219 8.57 -8.68 7.78
N ARG A 220 7.63 -9.64 7.86
CA ARG A 220 7.95 -11.05 8.13
C ARG A 220 8.87 -11.66 7.07
N ASN A 221 8.77 -11.24 5.81
CA ASN A 221 9.69 -11.69 4.77
C ASN A 221 11.09 -11.10 5.00
N VAL A 222 11.20 -9.82 5.37
CA VAL A 222 12.48 -9.19 5.71
C VAL A 222 13.17 -9.88 6.89
N ILE A 223 12.42 -10.22 7.94
CA ILE A 223 12.96 -10.89 9.14
C ILE A 223 13.46 -12.30 8.87
N ARG A 224 12.92 -12.99 7.86
CA ARG A 224 13.41 -14.31 7.47
C ARG A 224 14.76 -14.25 6.77
N GLU A 225 15.16 -13.07 6.30
CA GLU A 225 16.45 -12.83 5.65
C GLU A 225 17.48 -12.38 6.70
N GLY A 226 18.25 -13.32 7.26
CA GLY A 226 19.25 -13.00 8.30
C GLY A 226 20.32 -11.98 7.87
N GLU A 227 20.51 -11.76 6.57
CA GLU A 227 21.35 -10.66 6.05
C GLU A 227 20.79 -9.26 6.36
N LEU A 228 19.52 -9.15 6.75
CA LEU A 228 18.82 -7.90 7.04
C LEU A 228 18.64 -7.65 8.54
N ASP A 229 19.24 -8.46 9.42
CA ASP A 229 19.17 -8.30 10.90
C ASP A 229 19.66 -6.92 11.39
N GLY A 230 20.45 -6.21 10.58
CA GLY A 230 20.91 -4.85 10.88
C GLY A 230 19.89 -3.74 10.64
N TRP A 231 18.70 -4.05 10.10
CA TRP A 231 17.65 -3.07 9.82
C TRP A 231 16.69 -2.90 11.01
N ASN A 232 16.39 -1.66 11.36
CA ASN A 232 15.29 -1.32 12.25
C ASN A 232 13.98 -1.37 11.45
N LEU A 233 12.99 -2.10 11.94
CA LEU A 233 11.74 -2.35 11.21
C LEU A 233 10.55 -1.67 11.90
N TYR A 234 9.70 -1.00 11.11
CA TYR A 234 8.55 -0.24 11.61
C TYR A 234 7.29 -0.65 10.86
N LEU A 235 6.21 -0.96 11.59
CA LEU A 235 4.89 -1.20 11.00
C LEU A 235 3.97 0.01 11.19
N VAL A 236 3.43 0.52 10.09
CA VAL A 236 2.35 1.51 10.09
C VAL A 236 0.99 0.79 10.08
N LEU A 237 0.10 1.16 11.00
CA LEU A 237 -1.23 0.58 11.15
C LEU A 237 -2.31 1.65 10.93
N LEU A 238 -3.01 1.57 9.81
CA LEU A 238 -4.14 2.47 9.55
C LEU A 238 -5.37 1.99 10.34
N ARG A 239 -5.85 2.77 11.32
CA ARG A 239 -6.91 2.40 12.28
C ARG A 239 -8.32 2.40 11.69
N ILE A 240 -8.56 1.75 10.57
CA ILE A 240 -9.95 1.54 10.13
C ILE A 240 -10.59 0.47 11.03
N HIS A 241 -9.84 -0.60 11.40
CA HIS A 241 -10.24 -1.57 12.43
C HIS A 241 -9.01 -2.13 13.16
N PRO A 242 -8.65 -1.63 14.35
CA PRO A 242 -7.60 -2.28 15.13
C PRO A 242 -8.09 -3.66 15.58
N PRO A 243 -7.29 -4.73 15.47
CA PRO A 243 -7.51 -5.86 16.35
C PRO A 243 -7.38 -5.35 17.79
N SER A 244 -8.24 -5.81 18.69
CA SER A 244 -8.20 -5.48 20.12
C SER A 244 -6.91 -5.96 20.82
N VAL A 245 -6.06 -6.68 20.09
CA VAL A 245 -4.79 -7.26 20.52
C VAL A 245 -3.80 -7.07 19.37
N PRO A 246 -2.53 -6.68 19.64
CA PRO A 246 -1.49 -6.70 18.62
C PRO A 246 -1.45 -8.09 17.94
N PRO A 247 -1.35 -8.18 16.60
CA PRO A 247 -1.40 -9.47 15.91
C PRO A 247 -0.40 -10.47 16.48
N GLU A 248 -0.82 -11.73 16.65
CA GLU A 248 0.05 -12.78 17.19
C GLU A 248 1.36 -12.92 16.38
N GLY A 249 2.48 -13.07 17.09
CA GLY A 249 3.80 -13.26 16.49
C GLY A 249 4.68 -12.00 16.37
N LEU A 250 4.21 -10.85 16.88
CA LEU A 250 5.02 -9.64 17.01
C LEU A 250 6.09 -9.74 18.10
N SER A 251 5.86 -10.58 19.12
CA SER A 251 6.85 -10.92 20.14
C SER A 251 8.04 -11.75 19.65
N LYS A 252 8.04 -12.19 18.37
CA LYS A 252 9.14 -12.93 17.73
C LYS A 252 10.02 -12.06 16.84
N LEU A 253 9.76 -10.76 16.79
CA LEU A 253 10.56 -9.79 16.04
C LEU A 253 11.69 -9.29 16.98
N GLU A 254 12.62 -10.17 17.36
CA GLU A 254 13.85 -9.77 18.04
C GLU A 254 14.88 -9.27 17.01
N PRO A 255 15.78 -8.32 17.36
CA PRO A 255 16.18 -7.90 18.71
C PRO A 255 15.36 -6.72 19.27
N PRO A 256 15.50 -6.36 20.57
CA PRO A 256 14.77 -5.26 21.20
C PRO A 256 15.22 -3.91 20.65
N GLY A 257 14.61 -3.50 19.55
CA GLY A 257 14.44 -2.12 19.11
C GLY A 257 12.95 -1.79 19.20
N SER A 258 12.60 -0.61 19.70
CA SER A 258 11.22 -0.19 19.90
C SER A 258 10.41 -0.31 18.60
N PHE A 259 9.50 -1.28 18.49
CA PHE A 259 8.47 -1.23 17.45
C PHE A 259 7.63 -0.01 17.71
N ILE A 260 7.59 0.91 16.76
CA ILE A 260 6.73 2.08 16.81
C ILE A 260 5.60 1.81 15.84
N TRP A 261 4.42 1.55 16.38
CA TRP A 261 3.18 1.48 15.62
C TRP A 261 2.72 2.88 15.36
N PHE A 262 2.46 3.21 14.11
CA PHE A 262 1.84 4.48 13.79
C PHE A 262 0.40 4.27 13.44
N SER A 263 -0.47 4.95 14.17
CA SER A 263 -1.90 4.90 13.98
C SER A 263 -2.45 6.25 13.61
N TYR A 264 -3.02 6.35 12.42
CA TYR A 264 -3.78 7.51 12.02
C TYR A 264 -5.25 7.32 12.41
N SER A 265 -5.81 8.27 13.16
CA SER A 265 -7.25 8.34 13.42
C SER A 265 -7.90 9.27 12.38
N PRO A 266 -8.70 8.75 11.43
CA PRO A 266 -9.36 9.57 10.43
C PRO A 266 -10.37 10.55 11.04
N THR A 267 -10.94 10.20 12.19
CA THR A 267 -11.99 10.97 12.88
C THR A 267 -11.48 12.27 13.47
N ILE A 268 -10.22 12.30 13.92
CA ILE A 268 -9.60 13.48 14.55
C ILE A 268 -8.39 13.98 13.76
N HIS A 269 -8.10 13.39 12.60
CA HIS A 269 -6.94 13.69 11.76
C HIS A 269 -5.60 13.71 12.51
N GLN A 270 -5.44 12.83 13.50
CA GLN A 270 -4.27 12.78 14.36
C GLN A 270 -3.53 11.46 14.20
N TRP A 271 -2.20 11.57 14.13
CA TRP A 271 -1.32 10.44 14.28
C TRP A 271 -1.00 10.22 15.76
N GLU A 272 -1.09 8.97 16.17
CA GLU A 272 -0.62 8.46 17.44
C GLU A 272 0.46 7.43 17.17
N TRP A 273 1.42 7.32 18.08
CA TRP A 273 2.31 6.17 18.09
C TRP A 273 2.10 5.34 19.35
N THR A 274 2.31 4.04 19.20
CA THR A 274 2.44 3.13 20.33
C THR A 274 3.70 2.29 20.19
N THR A 275 4.20 1.74 21.29
CA THR A 275 5.24 0.69 21.25
C THR A 275 4.73 -0.64 21.72
N ASP A 276 5.49 -1.71 21.45
CA ASP A 276 5.23 -3.07 21.93
C ASP A 276 5.16 -3.20 23.44
N ILE A 277 5.72 -2.23 24.16
CA ILE A 277 5.70 -2.14 25.62
C ILE A 277 4.60 -1.20 26.14
N GLY A 278 3.68 -0.77 25.27
CA GLY A 278 2.48 -0.01 25.64
C GLY A 278 2.72 1.48 25.92
N TYR A 279 3.87 2.06 25.52
CA TYR A 279 4.01 3.52 25.55
C TYR A 279 3.17 4.14 24.44
N HIS A 280 2.34 5.10 24.82
CA HIS A 280 1.50 5.89 23.92
C HIS A 280 1.93 7.35 23.97
N GLY A 281 2.00 8.01 22.81
CA GLY A 281 2.28 9.43 22.73
C GLY A 281 1.74 10.08 21.46
N PRO A 282 1.64 11.42 21.43
CA PRO A 282 1.42 12.13 20.17
C PRO A 282 2.55 11.81 19.20
N PHE A 283 2.22 11.58 17.92
CA PHE A 283 3.21 11.36 16.87
C PHE A 283 4.17 12.55 16.80
N ASP A 284 5.43 12.28 17.12
CA ASP A 284 6.52 13.21 16.90
C ASP A 284 7.12 12.93 15.52
N TYR A 285 7.01 13.92 14.62
CA TYR A 285 7.51 13.82 13.25
C TYR A 285 9.04 13.84 13.16
N ASN A 286 9.73 13.95 14.28
CA ASN A 286 11.19 13.82 14.37
C ASN A 286 11.72 12.42 14.02
N ILE A 287 10.88 11.44 13.64
CA ILE A 287 11.41 10.12 13.24
C ILE A 287 12.33 10.19 12.02
N LEU A 288 12.14 11.16 11.10
CA LEU A 288 13.02 11.34 9.95
C LEU A 288 14.15 12.37 10.19
N SER A 289 14.19 12.98 11.38
CA SER A 289 15.09 14.08 11.76
C SER A 289 16.41 13.60 12.35
#